data_AF-A0A971UBH2-F1
#
_entry.id   AF-A0A971UBH2-F1
#
_cell.length_a   1.000
_cell.length_b   1.000
_cell.length_c   1.000
_cell.angle_alpha   90.00
_cell.angle_beta   90.00
_cell.angle_gamma   90.00
#
_symmetry.space_group_name_H-M   'P 1'
#
loop_
_entity.id
_entity.type
_entity.pdbx_description
1 polymer ?
#
loop_
_entity_poly.entity_id
_entity_poly.type
_entity_poly.pdbx_seq_one_letter_code
_entity_poly.pdbx_strand_id
1 'polypeptide(L)' 'AIAGICNESGRLFGLMPHPEAFLHRTNHPRWTRENLPEEGQGLAIFKNAAAFIRSKDF' A
#
# COMPACT_ATOMS: atom_id res chain seq x y z
N ALA A 1 -10.51 -0.97 16.08
CA ALA A 1 -11.11 0.01 15.14
C ALA A 1 -10.91 -0.51 13.72
N ILE A 2 -11.82 -0.19 12.79
CA ILE A 2 -11.74 -0.61 11.37
C ILE A 2 -11.07 0.53 10.58
N ALA A 3 -10.00 0.22 9.84
CA ALA A 3 -9.23 1.20 9.06
C ALA A 3 -9.43 1.05 7.54
N GLY A 4 -10.06 -0.04 7.07
CA GLY A 4 -10.37 -0.28 5.67
C GLY A 4 -11.48 -1.32 5.48
N ILE A 5 -12.11 -1.30 4.32
CA ILE A 5 -13.24 -2.16 3.91
C ILE A 5 -13.10 -2.56 2.45
N CYS A 6 -13.52 -3.78 2.11
CA CYS A 6 -13.62 -4.27 0.73
C CYS A 6 -15.09 -4.54 0.36
N ASN A 7 -15.40 -4.45 -0.93
CA ASN A 7 -16.62 -5.07 -1.46
C ASN A 7 -16.49 -6.61 -1.49
N GLU A 8 -17.60 -7.31 -1.70
CA GLU A 8 -17.65 -8.78 -1.68
C GLU A 8 -16.74 -9.44 -2.74
N SER A 9 -16.57 -8.81 -3.89
CA SER A 9 -15.68 -9.33 -4.95
C SER A 9 -14.20 -9.11 -4.68
N GLY A 10 -13.84 -8.33 -3.65
CA GLY A 10 -12.46 -7.99 -3.32
C GLY A 10 -11.75 -7.05 -4.30
N ARG A 11 -12.48 -6.54 -5.31
CA ARG A 11 -11.93 -5.68 -6.37
C ARG A 11 -11.98 -4.19 -6.03
N LEU A 12 -12.79 -3.80 -5.05
CA LEU A 12 -12.92 -2.44 -4.57
C LEU A 12 -12.51 -2.38 -3.10
N PHE A 13 -11.44 -1.64 -2.80
CA PHE A 13 -10.87 -1.51 -1.46
C PHE A 13 -10.82 -0.03 -1.05
N GLY A 14 -11.45 0.31 0.07
CA GLY A 14 -11.38 1.62 0.71
C GLY A 14 -10.53 1.56 1.96
N LEU A 15 -9.64 2.53 2.16
CA LEU A 15 -8.71 2.59 3.28
C LEU A 15 -8.63 4.03 3.81
N MET A 16 -8.68 4.19 5.13
CA MET A 16 -8.54 5.50 5.78
C MET A 16 -7.08 5.98 5.82
N PRO A 17 -6.09 5.13 6.21
CA PRO A 17 -4.69 5.46 6.00
C PRO A 17 -4.38 5.81 4.55
N HIS A 18 -3.37 6.66 4.35
CA HIS A 18 -2.87 7.10 3.04
C HIS A 18 -1.65 6.25 2.63
N PRO A 19 -1.80 5.06 2.03
CA PRO A 19 -0.68 4.21 1.64
C PRO A 19 0.22 4.87 0.58
N GLU A 20 -0.33 5.73 -0.26
CA GLU A 20 0.41 6.56 -1.22
C GLU A 20 1.36 7.56 -0.55
N ALA A 21 1.09 7.95 0.70
CA ALA A 21 2.02 8.79 1.43
C ALA A 21 3.27 8.01 1.88
N PHE A 22 3.28 6.67 1.78
CA PHE A 22 4.34 5.82 2.34
C PHE A 22 4.95 4.86 1.31
N LEU A 23 5.30 5.39 0.13
CA LEU A 23 5.87 4.61 -0.99
C LEU A 23 7.39 4.44 -0.93
N HIS A 24 8.09 5.39 -0.32
CA HIS A 24 9.56 5.44 -0.28
C HIS A 24 10.06 5.75 1.13
N ARG A 25 11.28 5.30 1.46
CA ARG A 25 11.89 5.51 2.79
C ARG A 25 11.84 6.95 3.27
N THR A 26 12.02 7.93 2.38
CA THR A 26 12.05 9.36 2.74
C THR A 26 10.71 9.89 3.21
N ASN A 27 9.62 9.19 2.92
CA ASN A 27 8.30 9.59 3.37
C ASN A 27 8.04 9.17 4.82
N HIS A 28 8.88 8.29 5.38
CA HIS A 28 8.79 7.93 6.78
C HIS A 28 9.15 9.13 7.67
N PRO A 29 8.35 9.51 8.69
CA PRO A 29 8.63 10.67 9.55
C PRO A 29 10.01 10.64 10.22
N ARG A 30 10.59 9.44 10.34
CA ARG A 30 11.90 9.19 10.97
C ARG A 30 12.98 8.77 9.97
N TRP A 31 12.82 9.07 8.68
CA TRP A 31 13.74 8.63 7.61
C TRP A 31 15.20 9.06 7.78
N THR A 32 15.45 10.15 8.50
CA THR A 32 16.81 10.62 8.83
C THR A 32 17.39 9.98 10.09
N ARG A 33 16.55 9.30 10.88
CA ARG A 33 16.88 8.80 12.23
C ARG A 33 16.99 7.27 12.29
N GLU A 34 16.51 6.58 11.26
CA GLU A 34 16.41 5.12 11.22
C GLU A 34 16.93 4.58 9.90
N ASN A 35 17.54 3.39 9.94
CA ASN A 35 17.88 2.66 8.74
C ASN A 35 16.63 1.92 8.25
N LEU A 36 15.97 2.50 7.23
CA LEU A 36 14.72 1.99 6.69
C LEU A 36 14.94 1.34 5.32
N PRO A 37 14.17 0.30 4.96
CA PRO A 37 14.13 -0.22 3.61
C PRO A 37 13.78 0.89 2.62
N GLU A 38 14.33 0.84 1.40
CA GLU A 38 14.06 1.82 0.35
C GLU A 38 12.58 1.88 -0.01
N GLU A 39 11.93 0.73 -0.08
CA GLU A 39 10.50 0.60 -0.32
C GLU A 39 9.70 0.89 0.95
N GLY A 40 8.80 1.86 0.86
CA GLY A 40 7.85 2.13 1.92
C GLY A 40 6.72 1.09 1.95
N GLN A 41 6.14 0.87 3.12
CA GLN A 41 5.14 -0.18 3.34
C GLN A 41 3.86 0.00 2.51
N GLY A 42 3.52 1.24 2.16
CA GLY A 42 2.33 1.53 1.36
C GLY A 42 2.44 1.02 -0.09
N LEU A 43 3.66 0.82 -0.60
CA LEU A 43 3.91 0.33 -1.95
C LEU A 43 3.33 -1.08 -2.19
N ALA A 44 3.21 -1.90 -1.14
CA ALA A 44 2.67 -3.25 -1.23
C ALA A 44 1.25 -3.29 -1.83
N ILE A 45 0.40 -2.31 -1.50
CA ILE A 45 -0.98 -2.23 -2.01
C ILE A 45 -0.98 -2.05 -3.53
N PHE A 46 -0.14 -1.15 -4.05
CA PHE A 46 -0.06 -0.85 -5.48
C PHE A 46 0.62 -1.97 -6.27
N LYS A 47 1.64 -2.62 -5.70
CA LYS A 47 2.27 -3.80 -6.29
C LYS A 47 1.27 -4.94 -6.46
N ASN A 48 0.45 -5.19 -5.43
CA ASN A 48 -0.60 -6.22 -5.49
C ASN A 48 -1.64 -5.88 -6.56
N ALA A 49 -2.08 -4.62 -6.65
CA ALA A 49 -3.02 -4.19 -7.69
C ALA A 49 -2.45 -4.40 -9.10
N ALA A 50 -1.19 -4.00 -9.33
CA ALA A 50 -0.53 -4.18 -10.61
C ALA A 50 -0.31 -5.67 -10.95
N ALA A 51 0.03 -6.50 -9.97
CA ALA A 51 0.18 -7.94 -10.15
C ALA A 51 -1.17 -8.61 -10.48
N PHE A 52 -2.25 -8.20 -9.81
CA PHE A 52 -3.60 -8.71 -10.07
C PHE A 52 -4.05 -8.40 -11.50
N ILE A 53 -3.86 -7.16 -11.97
CA ILE A 53 -4.20 -6.78 -13.35
C ILE A 53 -3.37 -7.56 -14.39
N ARG A 54 -2.13 -7.93 -14.07
CA ARG A 54 -1.26 -8.75 -14.93
C ARG A 54 -1.56 -10.24 -14.86
N SER A 55 -2.28 -10.69 -13.83
CA SER A 55 -2.70 -12.08 -13.68
C SER A 55 -3.83 -12.42 -14.67
N LYS A 56 -4.10 -13.72 -14.85
CA LYS A 56 -5.20 -14.17 -15.72
C LYS A 56 -6.58 -14.03 -15.06
N ASP A 57 -6.64 -13.61 -13.80
CA ASP A 57 -7.85 -13.62 -12.96
C ASP A 57 -8.60 -12.27 -12.94
N PHE A 58 -8.22 -11.33 -13.82
CA PHE A 58 -8.91 -10.06 -13.99
C PHE A 58 -10.24 -10.22 -14.73
#